data_AF-A0A4Y6UZB9-F1
#
_entry.id   AF-A0A4Y6UZB9-F1
#
_cell.length_a   1.000
_cell.length_b   1.000
_cell.length_c   1.000
_cell.angle_alpha   90.00
_cell.angle_beta   90.00
_cell.angle_gamma   90.00
#
_symmetry.space_group_name_H-M   'P 1'
#
loop_
_entity.id
_entity.type
_entity.pdbx_description
1 polymer ?
#
loop_
_entity_poly.entity_id
_entity_poly.type
_entity_poly.pdbx_seq_one_letter_code
_entity_poly.pdbx_strand_id
1 'polypeptide(L)'
;MKDYIISYSKRERYAEIDYDRSEQFEHYFCGFVLQNALPERLSWLIRERQELIRQVVLTLLDDVEEEIQTYDLRLEKSGERVFDVSLSGDELTFFTRYAVGDEFLDTYPGDESSARG
;
A
#
# COMPACT_ATOMS: atom_id res chain seq x y z
N MET A 1 -10.49 -11.48 -6.49
CA MET A 1 -11.48 -10.38 -6.33
C MET A 1 -11.00 -9.20 -7.15
N LYS A 2 -11.85 -8.67 -8.02
CA LYS A 2 -11.48 -7.52 -8.86
C LYS A 2 -11.78 -6.19 -8.20
N ASP A 3 -10.82 -5.28 -8.18
CA ASP A 3 -10.99 -3.91 -7.65
C ASP A 3 -9.98 -2.95 -8.30
N TYR A 4 -10.02 -1.68 -7.90
CA TYR A 4 -9.05 -0.67 -8.29
C TYR A 4 -8.27 -0.16 -7.09
N ILE A 5 -6.95 -0.01 -7.26
CA ILE A 5 -6.14 0.85 -6.39
C ILE A 5 -6.31 2.27 -6.88
N ILE A 6 -6.72 3.15 -5.98
CA ILE A 6 -6.90 4.58 -6.23
C ILE A 6 -5.97 5.40 -5.34
N SER A 7 -5.56 6.56 -5.82
CA SER A 7 -5.12 7.64 -4.93
C SER A 7 -6.35 8.39 -4.46
N TYR A 8 -6.64 8.32 -3.17
CA TYR A 8 -7.76 9.07 -2.61
C TYR A 8 -7.47 10.58 -2.58
N SER A 9 -6.21 10.97 -2.30
CA SER A 9 -5.75 12.37 -2.33
C SER A 9 -5.95 13.04 -3.68
N LYS A 10 -5.64 12.32 -4.78
CA LYS A 10 -5.75 12.86 -6.14
C LYS A 10 -7.05 12.48 -6.85
N ARG A 11 -7.85 11.58 -6.28
CA ARG A 11 -9.08 11.01 -6.85
C ARG A 11 -8.83 10.37 -8.23
N GLU A 12 -7.72 9.65 -8.35
CA GLU A 12 -7.28 9.00 -9.58
C GLU A 12 -7.18 7.49 -9.40
N ARG A 13 -7.53 6.73 -10.45
CA ARG A 13 -7.34 5.28 -10.50
C ARG A 13 -5.94 4.97 -11.01
N TYR A 14 -5.22 4.13 -10.28
CA TYR A 14 -3.84 3.79 -10.60
C TYR A 14 -3.66 2.37 -11.08
N ALA A 15 -4.41 1.40 -10.57
CA ALA A 15 -4.29 0.04 -11.05
C ALA A 15 -5.62 -0.69 -10.96
N GLU A 16 -5.95 -1.47 -11.99
CA GLU A 16 -6.95 -2.53 -11.88
C GLU A 16 -6.26 -3.79 -11.37
N ILE A 17 -6.81 -4.41 -10.35
CA ILE A 17 -6.19 -5.56 -9.68
C ILE A 17 -7.18 -6.71 -9.54
N ASP A 18 -6.70 -7.93 -9.63
CA ASP A 18 -7.41 -9.12 -9.15
C ASP A 18 -6.60 -9.74 -8.01
N TYR A 19 -7.14 -9.72 -6.81
CA TYR A 19 -6.44 -10.14 -5.59
C TYR A 19 -7.30 -11.05 -4.74
N ASP A 20 -6.66 -11.90 -3.96
CA ASP A 20 -7.31 -12.73 -2.97
C ASP A 20 -6.63 -12.57 -1.61
N ARG A 21 -7.35 -12.97 -0.56
CA ARG A 21 -6.80 -12.89 0.79
C ARG A 21 -5.85 -14.06 0.98
N SER A 22 -4.70 -13.81 1.57
CA SER A 22 -3.81 -14.90 1.96
C SER A 22 -4.44 -15.75 3.06
N GLU A 23 -4.35 -17.06 2.91
CA GLU A 23 -4.78 -18.01 3.94
C GLU A 23 -3.85 -18.01 5.17
N GLN A 24 -2.63 -17.48 5.01
CA GLN A 24 -1.57 -17.56 6.02
C GLN A 24 -1.47 -16.32 6.90
N PHE A 25 -1.89 -15.15 6.41
CA PHE A 25 -1.70 -13.88 7.09
C PHE A 25 -2.99 -13.07 7.09
N GLU A 26 -3.38 -12.61 8.28
CA GLU A 26 -4.53 -11.73 8.43
C GLU A 26 -4.24 -10.37 7.77
N HIS A 27 -5.25 -9.79 7.10
CA HIS A 27 -5.14 -8.51 6.38
C HIS A 27 -4.12 -8.45 5.23
N TYR A 28 -3.48 -9.56 4.87
CA TYR A 28 -2.58 -9.66 3.73
C TYR A 28 -3.29 -10.17 2.49
N PHE A 29 -3.02 -9.52 1.37
CA PHE A 29 -3.63 -9.83 0.08
C PHE A 29 -2.55 -9.98 -0.98
N CYS A 30 -2.77 -10.94 -1.86
CA CYS A 30 -1.89 -11.26 -2.98
C CYS A 30 -2.72 -11.37 -4.25
N GLY A 31 -2.17 -10.90 -5.36
CA GLY A 31 -2.90 -10.83 -6.61
C GLY A 31 -2.04 -10.40 -7.78
N PHE A 32 -2.73 -9.96 -8.83
CA PHE A 32 -2.12 -9.50 -10.06
C PHE A 32 -2.71 -8.16 -10.49
N VAL A 33 -1.86 -7.32 -11.07
CA VAL A 33 -2.27 -6.09 -11.75
C VAL A 33 -2.78 -6.47 -13.14
N LEU A 34 -4.05 -6.16 -13.41
CA LEU A 34 -4.68 -6.37 -14.70
C LEU A 34 -4.43 -5.19 -15.65
N GLN A 35 -4.42 -3.97 -15.11
CA GLN A 35 -4.09 -2.74 -15.83
C GLN A 35 -3.28 -1.83 -14.93
N ASN A 36 -2.12 -1.40 -15.41
CA ASN A 36 -1.23 -0.52 -14.66
C ASN A 36 -1.24 0.90 -15.23
N ALA A 37 -1.69 1.86 -14.42
CA ALA A 37 -1.64 3.30 -14.67
C ALA A 37 -0.97 4.03 -13.47
N LEU A 38 -0.15 3.31 -12.68
CA LEU A 38 0.59 3.90 -11.58
C LEU A 38 1.52 4.99 -12.12
N PRO A 39 1.56 6.19 -11.50
CA PRO A 39 2.54 7.20 -11.84
C PRO A 39 3.96 6.64 -11.75
N GLU A 40 4.84 7.04 -12.67
CA GLU A 40 6.24 6.58 -12.67
C GLU A 40 6.92 6.84 -11.32
N ARG A 41 6.62 7.98 -10.68
CA ARG A 41 7.13 8.32 -9.36
C ARG A 41 6.67 7.34 -8.28
N LEU A 42 5.39 6.98 -8.25
CA LEU A 42 4.87 6.03 -7.26
C LEU A 42 5.44 4.63 -7.49
N SER A 43 5.52 4.20 -8.75
CA SER A 43 6.16 2.93 -9.11
C SER A 43 7.63 2.88 -8.68
N TRP A 44 8.35 4.00 -8.82
CA TRP A 44 9.72 4.13 -8.34
C TRP A 44 9.80 4.06 -6.82
N LEU A 45 8.95 4.80 -6.08
CA LEU A 45 8.93 4.76 -4.61
C LEU A 45 8.68 3.36 -4.05
N ILE A 46 7.72 2.62 -4.63
CA ILE A 46 7.40 1.25 -4.21
C ILE A 46 8.63 0.34 -4.34
N ARG A 47 9.36 0.46 -5.45
CA ARG A 47 10.58 -0.33 -5.70
C ARG A 47 11.74 0.11 -4.81
N GLU A 48 11.91 1.42 -4.64
CA GLU A 48 12.94 1.98 -3.78
C GLU A 48 12.76 1.52 -2.33
N ARG A 49 11.52 1.54 -1.83
CA ARG A 49 11.16 1.02 -0.51
C ARG A 49 11.61 -0.43 -0.33
N GLN A 50 11.32 -1.31 -1.28
CA GLN A 50 11.74 -2.72 -1.23
C GLN A 50 13.27 -2.86 -1.18
N GLU A 51 13.99 -2.07 -1.97
CA GLU A 51 15.46 -2.10 -1.98
C GLU A 51 16.06 -1.55 -0.69
N LEU A 52 15.48 -0.49 -0.11
CA LEU A 52 15.90 0.06 1.19
C LEU A 52 15.69 -0.95 2.32
N ILE A 53 14.55 -1.64 2.35
CA ILE A 53 14.27 -2.74 3.30
C ILE A 53 15.32 -3.84 3.13
N ARG A 54 15.61 -4.24 1.88
CA ARG A 54 16.59 -5.28 1.57
C ARG A 54 18.02 -4.90 2.01
N GLN A 55 18.38 -3.63 1.91
CA GLN A 55 19.68 -3.10 2.34
C GLN A 55 19.72 -2.69 3.82
N VAL A 56 18.59 -2.78 4.53
CA VAL A 56 18.45 -2.38 5.95
C VAL A 56 18.81 -0.90 6.15
N VAL A 57 18.49 -0.05 5.17
CA VAL A 57 18.76 1.39 5.20
C VAL A 57 17.52 2.13 5.71
N LEU A 58 17.30 2.06 7.02
CA LEU A 58 16.09 2.60 7.66
C LEU A 58 16.02 4.13 7.60
N THR A 59 17.16 4.82 7.58
CA THR A 59 17.19 6.30 7.60
C THR A 59 16.57 6.96 6.38
N LEU A 60 16.50 6.25 5.25
CA LEU A 60 15.85 6.73 4.02
C LEU A 60 14.48 6.08 3.81
N LEU A 61 14.16 5.06 4.61
CA LEU A 61 12.92 4.31 4.48
C LEU A 61 11.74 5.20 4.89
N ASP A 62 11.87 5.91 6.02
CA ASP A 62 10.85 6.84 6.51
C ASP A 62 10.47 7.88 5.44
N ASP A 63 11.43 8.57 4.82
CA ASP A 63 11.15 9.56 3.76
C ASP A 63 10.37 8.97 2.57
N VAL A 64 10.72 7.74 2.16
CA VAL A 64 10.04 7.05 1.05
C VAL A 64 8.64 6.64 1.46
N GLU A 65 8.45 6.13 2.68
CA GLU A 65 7.14 5.74 3.20
C GLU A 65 6.23 6.95 3.37
N GLU A 66 6.74 8.07 3.89
CA GLU A 66 6.01 9.34 3.98
C GLU A 66 5.57 9.83 2.59
N GLU A 67 6.44 9.74 1.57
CA GLU A 67 6.07 10.15 0.22
C GLU A 67 4.98 9.23 -0.38
N ILE A 68 5.05 7.91 -0.16
CA ILE A 68 4.00 6.97 -0.59
C ILE A 68 2.67 7.29 0.10
N GLN A 69 2.70 7.63 1.40
CA GLN A 69 1.50 7.99 2.16
C GLN A 69 0.77 9.21 1.60
N THR A 70 1.48 10.15 0.96
CA THR A 70 0.82 11.32 0.34
C THR A 70 -0.21 10.95 -0.73
N TYR A 71 -0.06 9.77 -1.35
CA TYR A 71 -1.01 9.28 -2.36
C TYR A 71 -2.30 8.75 -1.72
N ASP A 72 -2.31 8.45 -0.41
CA ASP A 72 -3.43 7.86 0.34
C ASP A 72 -4.08 6.72 -0.47
N LEU A 73 -3.29 5.67 -0.73
CA LEU A 73 -3.70 4.55 -1.57
C LEU A 73 -4.85 3.79 -0.91
N ARG A 74 -5.91 3.53 -1.67
CA ARG A 74 -7.10 2.83 -1.20
C ARG A 74 -7.65 1.86 -2.23
N LEU A 75 -8.39 0.87 -1.76
CA LEU A 75 -9.27 0.04 -2.58
C LEU A 75 -10.54 0.83 -2.91
N GLU A 76 -10.94 0.86 -4.18
CA GLU A 76 -12.10 1.65 -4.61
C GLU A 76 -13.42 1.15 -4.01
N LYS A 77 -13.63 -0.17 -3.95
CA LYS A 77 -14.92 -0.72 -3.50
C LYS A 77 -15.11 -0.66 -1.99
N SER A 78 -14.08 -1.04 -1.21
CA SER A 78 -14.19 -1.06 0.25
C SER A 78 -13.78 0.26 0.90
N GLY A 79 -13.00 1.10 0.21
CA GLY A 79 -12.42 2.31 0.76
C GLY A 79 -11.29 2.05 1.77
N GLU A 80 -10.88 0.78 1.94
CA GLU A 80 -9.79 0.39 2.82
C GLU A 80 -8.46 0.95 2.32
N ARG A 81 -7.63 1.41 3.25
CA ARG A 81 -6.28 1.86 2.94
C ARG A 81 -5.40 0.68 2.55
N VAL A 82 -4.49 0.94 1.63
CA VAL A 82 -3.54 -0.04 1.13
C VAL A 82 -2.16 0.35 1.66
N PHE A 83 -1.57 -0.56 2.42
CA PHE A 83 -0.25 -0.44 3.03
C PHE A 83 0.71 -1.47 2.43
N ASP A 84 2.01 -1.23 2.57
CA ASP A 84 3.07 -2.18 2.21
C ASP A 84 2.92 -2.74 0.77
N VAL A 85 2.52 -1.88 -0.17
CA VAL A 85 2.38 -2.28 -1.58
C VAL A 85 3.72 -2.73 -2.12
N SER A 86 3.72 -3.89 -2.76
CA SER A 86 4.89 -4.48 -3.39
C SER A 86 4.49 -4.99 -4.77
N LEU A 87 5.33 -4.68 -5.76
CA LEU A 87 5.11 -5.01 -7.16
C LEU A 87 6.29 -5.84 -7.68
N SER A 88 6.01 -7.02 -8.21
CA SER A 88 6.99 -7.92 -8.84
C SER A 88 6.49 -8.33 -10.22
N GLY A 89 6.84 -7.55 -11.24
CA GLY A 89 6.21 -7.69 -12.56
C GLY A 89 4.73 -7.32 -12.47
N ASP A 90 3.85 -8.26 -12.84
CA ASP A 90 2.41 -8.11 -12.70
C ASP A 90 1.88 -8.61 -11.33
N GLU A 91 2.74 -9.24 -10.51
CA GLU A 91 2.35 -9.68 -9.16
C GLU A 91 2.28 -8.48 -8.21
N LEU A 92 1.22 -8.46 -7.41
CA LEU A 92 0.92 -7.43 -6.43
C LEU A 92 0.70 -8.08 -5.07
N THR A 93 1.31 -7.51 -4.05
CA THR A 93 1.00 -7.84 -2.66
C THR A 93 0.80 -6.57 -1.86
N PHE A 94 -0.12 -6.59 -0.92
CA PHE A 94 -0.40 -5.46 -0.05
C PHE A 94 -1.08 -5.89 1.25
N PHE A 95 -1.15 -4.97 2.20
CA PHE A 95 -1.94 -5.12 3.41
C PHE A 95 -3.08 -4.10 3.45
N THR A 96 -4.22 -4.46 4.04
CA THR A 96 -5.28 -3.46 4.34
C THR A 96 -5.18 -2.88 5.75
N ARG A 97 -4.23 -3.37 6.55
CA ARG A 97 -3.89 -2.82 7.86
C ARG A 97 -2.40 -2.71 8.05
N TYR A 98 -1.99 -1.70 8.80
CA TYR A 98 -0.60 -1.48 9.15
C TYR A 98 -0.23 -2.32 10.38
N ALA A 99 0.71 -3.25 10.24
CA ALA A 99 1.16 -4.08 11.35
C ALA A 99 2.09 -3.29 12.28
N VAL A 100 1.72 -3.15 13.55
CA VAL A 100 2.57 -2.55 14.61
C VAL A 100 2.75 -3.57 15.72
N GLY A 101 3.88 -4.29 15.68
CA GLY A 101 4.17 -5.34 16.67
C GLY A 101 3.19 -6.51 16.56
N ASP A 102 2.40 -6.74 17.60
CA ASP A 102 1.36 -7.78 17.66
C ASP A 102 -0.04 -7.26 17.28
N GLU A 103 -0.16 -5.96 16.93
CA GLU A 103 -1.43 -5.28 16.66
C GLU A 103 -1.51 -4.80 15.20
N PHE A 104 -2.72 -4.66 14.67
CA PHE A 104 -2.98 -4.12 13.34
C PHE A 104 -3.73 -2.79 13.45
N LEU A 105 -3.17 -1.72 12.90
CA LEU A 105 -3.80 -0.41 12.83
C LEU A 105 -4.51 -0.20 11.48
N ASP A 106 -5.67 0.46 11.52
CA ASP A 106 -6.37 0.90 10.30
C ASP A 106 -5.74 2.19 9.70
N THR A 107 -4.77 2.79 10.39
CA THR A 107 -4.05 4.01 10.00
C THR A 107 -2.54 3.92 10.31
N TYR A 108 -1.73 4.77 9.69
CA TYR A 108 -0.29 4.82 9.94
C TYR A 108 -0.01 5.38 11.36
N PRO A 109 0.99 4.85 12.10
CA PRO A 109 1.40 5.45 13.37
C PRO A 109 1.83 6.90 13.17
N GLY A 110 1.16 7.85 13.82
CA GLY A 110 1.38 9.29 13.65
C GLY A 110 0.23 10.04 12.94
N ASP A 111 -0.73 9.32 12.36
CA ASP A 111 -1.99 9.91 11.86
C ASP A 111 -2.90 10.22 13.08
N GLU A 112 -2.65 11.34 13.77
CA GLU A 112 -3.46 11.83 14.90
C GLU A 112 -4.89 12.26 14.49
N SER A 113 -5.34 11.95 13.28
CA SER A 113 -6.66 12.34 12.77
C SER A 113 -7.82 11.48 13.28
N SER A 114 -7.59 10.52 14.18
CA SER A 114 -8.65 9.70 14.79
C SER A 114 -8.46 9.50 16.29
N ALA A 115 -8.25 10.60 17.02
CA ALA A 115 -8.36 10.61 18.47
C ALA A 115 -9.18 11.80 18.98
N ARG A 116 -10.27 12.18 18.29
CA ARG A 116 -11.35 13.02 18.85
C ARG A 116 -12.69 12.64 18.24
N GLY A 117 -13.31 11.62 18.83
CA GLY A 117 -14.75 11.36 18.78
C GLY A 117 -15.27 11.32 20.21
#